data_AF-A0A1D6MER8-F1
#
_entry.id   AF-A0A1D6MER8-F1
#
_cell.length_a   1.000
_cell.length_b   1.000
_cell.length_c   1.000
_cell.angle_alpha   90.00
_cell.angle_beta   90.00
_cell.angle_gamma   90.00
#
_symmetry.space_group_name_H-M   'P 1'
#
loop_
_entity.id
_entity.type
_entity.pdbx_description
1 polymer ?
#
loop_
_entity_poly.entity_id
_entity_poly.type
_entity_poly.pdbx_seq_one_letter_code
_entity_poly.pdbx_strand_id
1 'polypeptide(L)'
;MLETMYPHGVNNFLDARSTLTLSSVYHFQSTRCFPFLDHQPLSYSSLQNPPSNLSNGGVENCHLLQSFSAIEDIGFDLEMHQGEGFLEGMLLDGWLLNLVRICGFVEDSVASWTLTNLLHSPNEKLQVSAADFWDGILSLDEAGEPLVNLGYFPSYSVLKRAMLSYGYLFDTSGTKASISGSTAAGGPDDSLPHNIIAWLRVVSACCKIRKVHSIFSPSEAEELLAIAISLFLDRRLEGLLLVLGDCLNSLILYFNTSEWETSCVMVAESIAQRVTLDLNCLRVVDCITGTNKRSKILRSQVALQLLKISFGLKVANVEKILKLVTSINVKEKECDFFRLYVYLVLMDNLLFSSDAFRDKTGMVDAWRNYLRNCSTQIGCTDWRFYAPKARNKASYLLQGSILKKSSGDGKSCVR
;
A
#
# COMPACT_ATOMS: atom_id res chain seq x y z
N MET A 1 16.84 -43.53 21.10
CA MET A 1 15.78 -44.36 20.48
C MET A 1 15.36 -43.65 19.21
N LEU A 2 15.81 -44.19 18.09
CA LEU A 2 15.55 -43.75 16.71
C LEU A 2 14.20 -44.29 16.21
N GLU A 3 13.61 -43.57 15.25
CA GLU A 3 12.63 -44.01 14.22
C GLU A 3 11.30 -44.62 14.71
N THR A 4 10.13 -44.09 14.38
CA THR A 4 9.46 -44.23 13.07
C THR A 4 8.04 -43.64 13.19
N MET A 5 7.53 -43.02 12.12
CA MET A 5 6.18 -43.20 11.53
C MET A 5 5.65 -41.94 10.82
N TYR A 6 5.98 -41.85 9.54
CA TYR A 6 5.00 -41.58 8.47
C TYR A 6 4.55 -42.97 7.94
N PRO A 7 3.34 -43.17 7.34
CA PRO A 7 2.97 -42.49 6.09
C PRO A 7 1.46 -42.20 5.81
N HIS A 8 1.28 -41.29 4.85
CA HIS A 8 0.21 -41.16 3.84
C HIS A 8 -1.26 -40.91 4.20
N GLY A 9 -1.73 -39.73 3.78
CA GLY A 9 -3.12 -39.41 3.48
C GLY A 9 -3.18 -38.16 2.59
N VAL A 10 -3.10 -38.35 1.28
CA VAL A 10 -3.17 -37.30 0.25
C VAL A 10 -4.62 -37.17 -0.23
N ASN A 11 -5.02 -35.92 -0.49
CA ASN A 11 -6.15 -35.41 -1.27
C ASN A 11 -7.46 -34.98 -0.58
N ASN A 12 -7.82 -33.75 -0.97
CA ASN A 12 -9.15 -33.12 -1.03
C ASN A 12 -9.56 -32.20 0.13
N PHE A 13 -8.92 -31.03 0.24
CA PHE A 13 -9.58 -29.78 0.68
C PHE A 13 -8.83 -28.56 0.09
N LEU A 14 -8.75 -28.51 -1.24
CA LEU A 14 -8.40 -27.30 -1.99
C LEU A 14 -9.62 -26.97 -2.84
N ASP A 15 -10.59 -26.24 -2.28
CA ASP A 15 -11.59 -25.60 -3.11
C ASP A 15 -12.16 -24.32 -2.48
N ALA A 16 -12.47 -23.35 -3.34
CA ALA A 16 -13.17 -22.10 -3.14
C ALA A 16 -12.46 -20.82 -2.62
N ARG A 17 -11.39 -20.85 -1.81
CA ARG A 17 -10.76 -19.57 -1.31
C ARG A 17 -9.59 -19.05 -2.16
N SER A 18 -8.83 -19.93 -2.80
CA SER A 18 -7.64 -19.58 -3.59
C SER A 18 -7.98 -19.09 -5.01
N THR A 19 -9.17 -19.39 -5.50
CA THR A 19 -9.61 -19.08 -6.87
C THR A 19 -10.07 -17.62 -7.02
N LEU A 20 -10.52 -16.99 -5.93
CA LEU A 20 -10.97 -15.59 -5.94
C LEU A 20 -9.82 -14.57 -5.96
N THR A 21 -8.66 -14.90 -5.40
CA THR A 21 -7.47 -14.03 -5.40
C THR A 21 -6.69 -14.13 -6.72
N LEU A 22 -6.60 -15.32 -7.31
CA LEU A 22 -5.99 -15.52 -8.63
C LEU A 22 -6.81 -14.89 -9.77
N SER A 23 -8.15 -14.92 -9.70
CA SER A 23 -9.01 -14.25 -10.69
C SER A 23 -8.78 -12.73 -10.72
N SER A 24 -8.58 -12.09 -9.56
CA SER A 24 -8.24 -10.66 -9.49
C SER A 24 -6.85 -10.34 -10.06
N VAL A 25 -5.87 -11.24 -9.94
CA VAL A 25 -4.51 -11.08 -10.47
C VAL A 25 -4.48 -11.33 -11.99
N TYR A 26 -5.23 -12.30 -12.51
CA TYR A 26 -5.38 -12.50 -13.95
C TYR A 26 -6.22 -11.41 -14.62
N HIS A 27 -7.22 -10.87 -13.93
CA HIS A 27 -7.96 -9.69 -14.41
C HIS A 27 -7.08 -8.43 -14.42
N PHE A 28 -6.08 -8.36 -13.54
CA PHE A 28 -5.07 -7.29 -13.49
C PHE A 28 -4.11 -7.35 -14.68
N GLN A 29 -3.68 -8.54 -15.12
CA GLN A 29 -2.76 -8.71 -16.25
C GLN A 29 -3.45 -8.72 -17.64
N SER A 30 -4.64 -9.29 -17.77
CA SER A 30 -5.28 -9.53 -19.08
C SER A 30 -5.94 -8.29 -19.72
N THR A 31 -6.19 -7.21 -18.96
CA THR A 31 -6.92 -6.02 -19.46
C THR A 31 -6.06 -4.81 -19.83
N ARG A 32 -4.72 -4.91 -19.78
CA ARG A 32 -3.85 -3.72 -19.85
C ARG A 32 -2.70 -3.87 -20.86
N CYS A 33 -3.02 -3.74 -22.15
CA CYS A 33 -2.02 -3.36 -23.15
C CYS A 33 -1.88 -1.82 -23.15
N PHE A 34 -1.00 -1.29 -22.28
CA PHE A 34 -0.52 0.10 -22.42
C PHE A 34 0.75 0.09 -23.28
N PRO A 35 0.80 0.80 -24.41
CA PRO A 35 2.03 0.95 -25.17
C PRO A 35 3.05 1.74 -24.34
N PHE A 36 4.25 1.18 -24.24
CA PHE A 36 5.42 1.73 -23.59
C PHE A 36 5.83 3.06 -24.21
N LEU A 37 5.95 4.09 -23.37
CA LEU A 37 6.71 5.31 -23.66
C LEU A 37 7.68 5.49 -22.49
N ASP A 38 8.96 5.54 -22.82
CA ASP A 38 10.05 5.78 -21.89
C ASP A 38 9.96 7.19 -21.33
N HIS A 39 9.68 7.28 -20.03
CA HIS A 39 9.90 8.49 -19.25
C HIS A 39 10.82 8.14 -18.09
N GLN A 40 11.80 9.01 -17.87
CA GLN A 40 13.02 8.78 -17.11
C GLN A 40 12.80 8.07 -15.77
N PRO A 41 13.64 7.07 -15.43
CA PRO A 41 13.65 6.51 -14.08
C PRO A 41 14.11 7.60 -13.11
N LEU A 42 13.38 7.74 -12.00
CA LEU A 42 13.86 8.50 -10.84
C LEU A 42 15.16 7.82 -10.38
N SER A 43 16.28 8.55 -10.40
CA SER A 43 17.56 8.05 -9.90
C SER A 43 17.60 8.23 -8.39
N TYR A 44 17.76 7.12 -7.66
CA TYR A 44 17.82 7.13 -6.20
C TYR A 44 19.27 6.90 -5.76
N SER A 45 19.79 7.79 -4.91
CA SER A 45 21.04 7.56 -4.17
C SER A 45 20.71 7.10 -2.75
N SER A 46 20.96 5.84 -2.44
CA SER A 46 20.82 5.29 -1.08
C SER A 46 22.04 5.67 -0.24
N LEU A 47 21.88 6.64 0.67
CA LEU A 47 22.80 6.78 1.81
C LEU A 47 22.22 5.98 2.98
N GLN A 48 22.79 4.81 3.25
CA GLN A 48 22.49 4.05 4.46
C GLN A 48 23.30 4.67 5.62
N ASN A 49 22.62 5.20 6.63
CA ASN A 49 23.26 5.50 7.91
C ASN A 49 23.41 4.18 8.69
N PRO A 50 24.53 3.97 9.41
CA PRO A 50 24.73 2.75 10.18
C PRO A 50 23.66 2.62 11.28
N PRO A 51 23.25 1.39 11.64
CA PRO A 51 22.31 1.15 12.74
C PRO A 51 22.85 1.71 14.05
N SER A 52 21.95 2.16 14.92
CA SER A 52 22.28 2.65 16.26
C SER A 52 22.70 1.48 17.15
N ASN A 53 23.98 1.45 17.56
CA ASN A 53 24.53 0.46 18.47
C ASN A 53 23.80 0.48 19.83
N LEU A 54 23.48 -0.70 20.37
CA LEU A 54 23.20 -0.83 21.80
C LEU A 54 24.45 -0.38 22.56
N SER A 55 24.33 0.58 23.49
CA SER A 55 25.48 0.96 24.32
C SER A 55 26.05 -0.27 25.02
N ASN A 56 27.37 -0.37 25.15
CA ASN A 56 28.15 -1.52 25.66
C ASN A 56 27.75 -2.11 27.04
N GLY A 57 26.71 -1.60 27.71
CA GLY A 57 26.11 -2.18 28.91
C GLY A 57 24.62 -2.56 28.79
N GLY A 58 24.08 -2.67 27.57
CA GLY A 58 22.64 -2.87 27.34
C GLY A 58 22.14 -4.30 27.52
N VAL A 59 22.93 -5.31 27.14
CA VAL A 59 22.50 -6.71 27.13
C VAL A 59 22.56 -7.35 28.53
N GLU A 60 23.58 -7.02 29.32
CA GLU A 60 23.74 -7.48 30.71
C GLU A 60 22.63 -6.94 31.65
N ASN A 61 22.04 -5.80 31.29
CA ASN A 61 20.94 -5.16 32.01
C ASN A 61 19.54 -5.52 31.46
N CYS A 62 19.46 -6.43 30.49
CA CYS A 62 18.19 -6.86 29.91
C CYS A 62 17.46 -7.79 30.90
N HIS A 63 16.37 -7.34 31.49
CA HIS A 63 15.53 -8.12 32.40
C HIS A 63 14.97 -9.40 31.76
N LEU A 64 14.69 -9.41 30.46
CA LEU A 64 14.30 -10.60 29.70
C LEU A 64 15.37 -11.69 29.83
N LEU A 65 16.63 -11.33 29.56
CA LEU A 65 17.76 -12.26 29.63
C LEU A 65 18.11 -12.62 31.08
N GLN A 66 18.03 -11.67 32.02
CA GLN A 66 18.23 -11.94 33.44
C GLN A 66 17.18 -12.92 33.99
N SER A 67 15.91 -12.72 33.64
CA SER A 67 14.81 -13.61 34.05
C SER A 67 14.99 -15.02 33.48
N PHE A 68 15.53 -15.13 32.27
CA PHE A 68 15.84 -16.41 31.65
C PHE A 68 17.03 -17.11 32.32
N SER A 69 18.11 -16.37 32.61
CA SER A 69 19.31 -16.90 33.27
C SER A 69 19.03 -17.41 34.70
N ALA A 70 17.98 -16.91 35.34
CA ALA A 70 17.53 -17.35 36.65
C ALA A 70 16.76 -18.69 36.63
N ILE A 71 16.44 -19.23 35.45
CA ILE A 71 15.78 -20.53 35.30
C ILE A 71 16.87 -21.62 35.38
N GLU A 72 17.09 -22.15 36.59
CA GLU A 72 18.16 -23.12 36.94
C GLU A 72 18.14 -24.43 36.12
N ASP A 73 17.05 -24.76 35.41
CA ASP A 73 16.84 -26.04 34.72
C ASP A 73 17.24 -26.05 33.22
N ILE A 74 17.72 -24.93 32.67
CA ILE A 74 18.07 -24.81 31.25
C ILE A 74 19.59 -24.84 31.15
N GLY A 75 20.16 -26.04 30.93
CA GLY A 75 21.61 -26.32 30.95
C GLY A 75 22.46 -25.68 29.84
N PHE A 76 22.28 -24.38 29.57
CA PHE A 76 23.07 -23.59 28.64
C PHE A 76 23.83 -22.49 29.38
N ASP A 77 25.13 -22.42 29.19
CA ASP A 77 25.95 -21.30 29.63
C ASP A 77 25.71 -20.13 28.65
N LEU A 78 25.01 -19.08 29.09
CA LEU A 78 24.65 -17.95 28.23
C LEU A 78 25.87 -17.03 28.13
N GLU A 79 26.46 -16.90 26.94
CA GLU A 79 27.59 -16.01 26.66
C GLU A 79 27.17 -14.52 26.60
N MET A 80 26.38 -14.04 27.59
CA MET A 80 25.84 -12.67 27.66
C MET A 80 26.93 -11.58 27.64
N HIS A 81 28.15 -11.93 28.01
CA HIS A 81 29.33 -11.08 27.96
C HIS A 81 29.74 -10.67 26.52
N GLN A 82 29.23 -11.36 25.49
CA GLN A 82 29.43 -10.98 24.09
C GLN A 82 28.52 -9.83 23.62
N GLY A 83 27.62 -9.35 24.49
CA GLY A 83 26.80 -8.18 24.24
C GLY A 83 25.90 -8.34 23.01
N GLU A 84 26.01 -7.43 22.05
CA GLU A 84 25.14 -7.39 20.86
C GLU A 84 25.29 -8.63 19.96
N GLY A 85 26.47 -9.24 19.88
CA GLY A 85 26.68 -10.45 19.08
C GLY A 85 25.88 -11.65 19.58
N PHE A 86 25.67 -11.74 20.89
CA PHE A 86 24.83 -12.77 21.49
C PHE A 86 23.35 -12.57 21.13
N LEU A 87 22.84 -11.33 21.21
CA LEU A 87 21.47 -11.00 20.80
C LEU A 87 21.25 -11.21 19.30
N GLU A 88 22.25 -10.90 18.47
CA GLU A 88 22.23 -11.19 17.03
C GLU A 88 22.07 -12.70 16.78
N GLY A 89 22.87 -13.54 17.45
CA GLY A 89 22.73 -14.99 17.38
C GLY A 89 21.33 -15.48 17.80
N MET A 90 20.84 -15.00 18.94
CA MET A 90 19.49 -15.35 19.42
C MET A 90 18.37 -14.94 18.45
N LEU A 91 18.52 -13.80 17.79
CA LEU A 91 17.56 -13.34 16.80
C LEU A 91 17.63 -14.20 15.53
N LEU A 92 18.83 -14.46 15.01
CA LEU A 92 19.05 -15.26 13.81
C LEU A 92 18.52 -16.69 13.96
N ASP A 93 18.73 -17.30 15.12
CA ASP A 93 18.27 -18.66 15.41
C ASP A 93 16.80 -18.72 15.88
N GLY A 94 16.11 -17.58 15.98
CA GLY A 94 14.70 -17.47 16.39
C GLY A 94 14.45 -17.66 17.89
N TRP A 95 15.49 -17.92 18.69
CA TRP A 95 15.40 -18.08 20.14
C TRP A 95 14.89 -16.84 20.85
N LEU A 96 15.20 -15.64 20.34
CA LEU A 96 14.73 -14.39 20.93
C LEU A 96 13.19 -14.31 20.94
N LEU A 97 12.53 -14.71 19.85
CA LEU A 97 11.06 -14.75 19.78
C LEU A 97 10.48 -15.77 20.75
N ASN A 98 11.08 -16.97 20.82
CA ASN A 98 10.61 -18.02 21.74
C ASN A 98 10.74 -17.58 23.19
N LEU A 99 11.85 -16.94 23.55
CA LEU A 99 12.07 -16.41 24.89
C LEU A 99 11.01 -15.36 25.25
N VAL A 100 10.78 -14.41 24.35
CA VAL A 100 9.76 -13.38 24.50
C VAL A 100 8.36 -13.97 24.71
N ARG A 101 8.02 -15.05 24.00
CA ARG A 101 6.74 -15.75 24.18
C ARG A 101 6.62 -16.45 25.53
N ILE A 102 7.72 -17.01 26.05
CA ILE A 102 7.75 -17.64 27.38
C ILE A 102 7.61 -16.59 28.48
N CYS A 103 8.36 -15.49 28.36
CA CYS A 103 8.34 -14.40 29.35
C CYS A 103 7.07 -13.54 29.25
N GLY A 104 6.43 -13.49 28.09
CA GLY A 104 5.21 -12.70 27.83
C GLY A 104 5.44 -11.20 27.69
N PHE A 105 6.69 -10.73 27.59
CA PHE A 105 7.00 -9.31 27.39
C PHE A 105 8.26 -9.08 26.55
N VAL A 106 8.36 -7.88 25.94
CA VAL A 106 9.57 -7.36 25.28
C VAL A 106 9.93 -5.99 25.85
N GLU A 107 11.19 -5.82 26.21
CA GLU A 107 11.75 -4.53 26.62
C GLU A 107 11.91 -3.56 25.45
N ASP A 108 11.84 -2.27 25.77
CA ASP A 108 12.01 -1.18 24.83
C ASP A 108 13.34 -1.24 24.08
N SER A 109 14.42 -1.59 24.77
CA SER A 109 15.77 -1.71 24.23
C SER A 109 15.83 -2.80 23.14
N VAL A 110 15.28 -3.98 23.44
CA VAL A 110 15.25 -5.14 22.53
C VAL A 110 14.31 -4.88 21.35
N ALA A 111 13.12 -4.36 21.60
CA ALA A 111 12.18 -4.01 20.54
C ALA A 111 12.75 -2.91 19.62
N SER A 112 13.31 -1.83 20.16
CA SER A 112 13.90 -0.76 19.35
C SER A 112 15.12 -1.24 18.55
N TRP A 113 15.97 -2.08 19.14
CA TRP A 113 17.11 -2.68 18.45
C TRP A 113 16.68 -3.62 17.31
N THR A 114 15.72 -4.52 17.55
CA THR A 114 15.19 -5.40 16.49
C THR A 114 14.50 -4.60 15.38
N LEU A 115 13.77 -3.52 15.71
CA LEU A 115 13.17 -2.63 14.71
C LEU A 115 14.24 -1.94 13.86
N THR A 116 15.32 -1.49 14.47
CA THR A 116 16.44 -0.87 13.77
C THR A 116 17.08 -1.86 12.79
N ASN A 117 17.29 -3.10 13.22
CA ASN A 117 17.82 -4.15 12.36
C ASN A 117 16.86 -4.50 11.21
N LEU A 118 15.55 -4.57 11.49
CA LEU A 118 14.52 -4.77 10.49
C LEU A 118 14.56 -3.69 9.41
N LEU A 119 14.71 -2.42 9.78
CA LEU A 119 14.65 -1.29 8.84
C LEU A 119 15.99 -1.03 8.14
N HIS A 120 17.11 -1.21 8.82
CA HIS A 120 18.39 -0.66 8.39
C HIS A 120 19.54 -1.66 8.32
N SER A 121 19.36 -2.92 8.72
CA SER A 121 20.46 -3.88 8.70
C SER A 121 20.94 -4.14 7.27
N PRO A 122 22.26 -4.07 6.99
CA PRO A 122 22.83 -4.51 5.73
C PRO A 122 22.92 -6.05 5.63
N ASN A 123 22.71 -6.77 6.73
CA ASN A 123 22.68 -8.23 6.77
C ASN A 123 21.25 -8.72 6.51
N GLU A 124 21.00 -9.26 5.30
CA GLU A 124 19.69 -9.75 4.88
C GLU A 124 19.11 -10.80 5.82
N LYS A 125 19.93 -11.74 6.32
CA LYS A 125 19.48 -12.78 7.26
C LYS A 125 18.98 -12.14 8.55
N LEU A 126 19.73 -11.16 9.06
CA LEU A 126 19.36 -10.44 10.27
C LEU A 126 18.08 -9.62 10.08
N GLN A 127 17.91 -8.99 8.92
CA GLN A 127 16.70 -8.27 8.57
C GLN A 127 15.47 -9.19 8.48
N VAL A 128 15.62 -10.37 7.87
CA VAL A 128 14.54 -11.37 7.77
C VAL A 128 14.18 -11.89 9.17
N SER A 129 15.16 -12.28 9.98
CA SER A 129 14.90 -12.73 11.36
C SER A 129 14.27 -11.63 12.22
N ALA A 130 14.67 -10.36 12.04
CA ALA A 130 14.03 -9.23 12.69
C ALA A 130 12.56 -9.04 12.23
N ALA A 131 12.28 -9.24 10.94
CA ALA A 131 10.92 -9.21 10.41
C ALA A 131 10.05 -10.33 10.99
N ASP A 132 10.56 -11.56 11.05
CA ASP A 132 9.86 -12.70 11.66
C ASP A 132 9.61 -12.49 13.15
N PHE A 133 10.57 -11.88 13.86
CA PHE A 133 10.40 -11.48 15.26
C PHE A 133 9.25 -10.46 15.41
N TRP A 134 9.23 -9.39 14.61
CA TRP A 134 8.17 -8.37 14.66
C TRP A 134 6.80 -8.90 14.25
N ASP A 135 6.73 -9.77 13.23
CA ASP A 135 5.50 -10.47 12.84
C ASP A 135 5.00 -11.35 14.02
N GLY A 136 5.92 -12.02 14.72
CA GLY A 136 5.62 -12.87 15.86
C GLY A 136 5.10 -12.15 17.09
N ILE A 137 5.66 -11.00 17.46
CA ILE A 137 5.27 -10.24 18.66
C ILE A 137 4.04 -9.35 18.44
N LEU A 138 3.79 -8.91 17.20
CA LEU A 138 2.58 -8.16 16.84
C LEU A 138 1.40 -9.05 16.45
N SER A 139 1.58 -10.38 16.49
CA SER A 139 0.50 -11.33 16.26
C SER A 139 -0.53 -11.29 17.39
N LEU A 140 -1.80 -11.40 17.00
CA LEU A 140 -2.93 -11.52 17.91
C LEU A 140 -3.36 -12.98 18.00
N ASP A 141 -3.89 -13.38 19.15
CA ASP A 141 -4.53 -14.68 19.32
C ASP A 141 -5.92 -14.75 18.65
N GLU A 142 -6.62 -15.89 18.79
CA GLU A 142 -7.96 -16.08 18.23
C GLU A 142 -9.01 -15.13 18.85
N ALA A 143 -8.79 -14.66 20.07
CA ALA A 143 -9.63 -13.69 20.76
C ALA A 143 -9.33 -12.24 20.32
N GLY A 144 -8.24 -12.02 19.59
CA GLY A 144 -7.77 -10.71 19.15
C GLY A 144 -6.92 -9.98 20.19
N GLU A 145 -6.43 -10.69 21.20
CA GLU A 145 -5.56 -10.17 22.25
C GLU A 145 -4.07 -10.34 21.87
N PRO A 146 -3.18 -9.45 22.34
CA PRO A 146 -1.76 -9.55 22.04
C PRO A 146 -1.15 -10.74 22.77
N LEU A 147 -0.32 -11.50 22.06
CA LEU A 147 0.40 -12.66 22.64
C LEU A 147 1.52 -12.23 23.61
N VAL A 148 1.97 -10.98 23.52
CA VAL A 148 3.14 -10.46 24.21
C VAL A 148 2.90 -8.99 24.59
N ASN A 149 3.31 -8.61 25.79
CA ASN A 149 3.31 -7.21 26.21
C ASN A 149 4.53 -6.47 25.64
N LEU A 150 4.30 -5.42 24.86
CA LEU A 150 5.34 -4.63 24.21
C LEU A 150 5.53 -3.33 24.96
N GLY A 151 6.73 -3.10 25.52
CA GLY A 151 7.07 -1.81 26.10
C GLY A 151 7.27 -0.70 25.05
N TYR A 152 7.69 -1.08 23.84
CA TYR A 152 7.96 -0.16 22.73
C TYR A 152 7.21 -0.54 21.46
N PHE A 153 6.61 0.47 20.82
CA PHE A 153 5.95 0.36 19.52
C PHE A 153 6.65 1.23 18.46
N PRO A 154 6.66 0.83 17.18
CA PRO A 154 7.20 1.64 16.10
C PRO A 154 6.46 2.98 15.99
N SER A 155 7.14 4.09 16.24
CA SER A 155 6.53 5.41 16.06
C SER A 155 6.44 5.80 14.58
N TYR A 156 5.46 6.64 14.24
CA TYR A 156 5.36 7.23 12.90
C TYR A 156 6.68 7.88 12.45
N SER A 157 7.34 8.61 13.35
CA SER A 157 8.57 9.33 13.04
C SER A 157 9.72 8.40 12.60
N VAL A 158 9.83 7.22 13.22
CA VAL A 158 10.84 6.20 12.87
C VAL A 158 10.52 5.60 11.51
N LEU A 159 9.25 5.22 11.27
CA LEU A 159 8.80 4.65 10.01
C LEU A 159 8.94 5.64 8.84
N LYS A 160 8.62 6.92 9.05
CA LYS A 160 8.80 7.98 8.05
C LYS A 160 10.28 8.19 7.72
N ARG A 161 11.15 8.21 8.73
CA ARG A 161 12.60 8.37 8.56
C ARG A 161 13.19 7.21 7.77
N ALA A 162 12.72 5.99 7.99
CA ALA A 162 13.12 4.83 7.19
C ALA A 162 12.78 5.05 5.71
N MET A 163 11.56 5.46 5.39
CA MET A 163 11.17 5.73 4.00
C MET A 163 11.98 6.86 3.34
N LEU A 164 12.35 7.89 4.10
CA LEU A 164 13.26 8.94 3.64
C LEU A 164 14.66 8.37 3.34
N SER A 165 15.22 7.54 4.24
CA SER A 165 16.54 6.92 4.04
C SER A 165 16.59 5.96 2.85
N TYR A 166 15.47 5.31 2.55
CA TYR A 166 15.32 4.44 1.38
C TYR A 166 15.18 5.23 0.07
N GLY A 167 14.93 6.54 0.15
CA GLY A 167 14.74 7.43 -1.00
C GLY A 167 13.32 7.47 -1.57
N TYR A 168 12.32 6.87 -0.94
CA TYR A 168 10.93 6.87 -1.46
C TYR A 168 10.13 8.12 -1.12
N LEU A 169 10.67 9.00 -0.28
CA LEU A 169 10.06 10.28 0.06
C LEU A 169 11.02 11.41 -0.33
N PHE A 170 10.48 12.43 -0.99
CA PHE A 170 11.20 13.67 -1.21
C PHE A 170 11.14 14.51 0.07
N ASP A 171 12.29 14.96 0.55
CA ASP A 171 12.32 15.94 1.63
C ASP A 171 11.69 17.25 1.12
N THR A 172 10.65 17.73 1.79
CA THR A 172 10.03 19.03 1.49
C THR A 172 10.92 20.19 1.94
N SER A 173 12.00 19.91 2.67
CA SER A 173 13.03 20.90 2.96
C SER A 173 13.83 21.21 1.69
N GLY A 174 13.67 22.44 1.17
CA GLY A 174 14.25 22.91 -0.09
C GLY A 174 15.78 23.06 -0.11
N THR A 175 16.52 22.13 0.49
CA THR A 175 17.98 22.10 0.38
C THR A 175 18.34 21.27 -0.85
N LYS A 176 18.77 21.96 -1.92
CA LYS A 176 19.36 21.34 -3.10
C LYS A 176 20.56 20.48 -2.67
N ALA A 177 20.35 19.19 -2.45
CA ALA A 177 21.43 18.23 -2.32
C ALA A 177 22.04 18.02 -3.70
N SER A 178 23.34 18.28 -3.79
CA SER A 178 24.17 18.13 -4.97
C SER A 178 24.08 16.70 -5.53
N ILE A 179 23.73 16.58 -6.80
CA ILE A 179 23.80 15.33 -7.56
C ILE A 179 25.29 15.03 -7.78
N SER A 180 25.88 14.18 -6.93
CA SER A 180 27.12 13.49 -7.27
C SER A 180 26.75 12.14 -7.88
N GLY A 181 26.94 12.02 -9.19
CA GLY A 181 26.67 10.78 -9.91
C GLY A 181 27.60 9.65 -9.47
N SER A 182 27.04 8.62 -8.83
CA SER A 182 27.64 7.29 -8.82
C SER A 182 26.81 6.40 -9.74
N THR A 183 27.42 5.99 -10.84
CA THR A 183 26.94 4.98 -11.78
C THR A 183 26.52 3.71 -11.03
N ALA A 184 25.24 3.33 -11.17
CA ALA A 184 24.75 2.01 -10.81
C ALA A 184 25.47 0.96 -11.66
N ALA A 185 26.33 0.16 -11.03
CA ALA A 185 26.72 -1.12 -11.59
C ALA A 185 25.49 -2.03 -11.47
N GLY A 186 24.88 -2.35 -12.61
CA GLY A 186 23.86 -3.39 -12.69
C GLY A 186 24.49 -4.74 -12.32
N GLY A 187 24.13 -5.26 -11.15
CA GLY A 187 24.28 -6.66 -10.77
C GLY A 187 22.97 -7.41 -11.03
N PRO A 188 23.02 -8.68 -11.48
CA PRO A 188 21.86 -9.46 -11.90
C PRO A 188 21.15 -10.15 -10.72
N ASP A 189 21.00 -9.47 -9.58
CA ASP A 189 20.23 -10.01 -8.47
C ASP A 189 18.93 -9.22 -8.33
N ASP A 190 17.84 -9.81 -8.84
CA ASP A 190 16.45 -9.38 -8.74
C ASP A 190 15.93 -9.50 -7.28
N SER A 191 16.77 -9.26 -6.27
CA SER A 191 16.35 -9.31 -4.87
C SER A 191 15.40 -8.14 -4.60
N LEU A 192 14.14 -8.46 -4.31
CA LEU A 192 13.14 -7.48 -3.89
C LEU A 192 13.69 -6.67 -2.70
N PRO A 193 13.39 -5.38 -2.57
CA PRO A 193 13.89 -4.58 -1.44
C PRO A 193 13.28 -5.10 -0.12
N HIS A 194 13.98 -6.00 0.57
CA HIS A 194 13.54 -6.65 1.81
C HIS A 194 13.17 -5.63 2.90
N ASN A 195 13.88 -4.50 2.93
CA ASN A 195 13.60 -3.36 3.81
C ASN A 195 12.21 -2.74 3.61
N ILE A 196 11.68 -2.70 2.38
CA ILE A 196 10.32 -2.20 2.09
C ILE A 196 9.29 -3.25 2.46
N ILE A 197 9.55 -4.52 2.15
CA ILE A 197 8.65 -5.62 2.52
C ILE A 197 8.46 -5.60 4.04
N ALA A 198 9.56 -5.52 4.78
CA ALA A 198 9.54 -5.47 6.23
C ALA A 198 8.80 -4.23 6.75
N TRP A 199 9.07 -3.04 6.17
CA TRP A 199 8.34 -1.82 6.51
C TRP A 199 6.82 -1.96 6.30
N LEU A 200 6.39 -2.52 5.16
CA LEU A 200 4.97 -2.72 4.83
C LEU A 200 4.31 -3.69 5.81
N ARG A 201 5.00 -4.77 6.20
CA ARG A 201 4.50 -5.75 7.17
C ARG A 201 4.33 -5.14 8.55
N VAL A 202 5.35 -4.43 9.05
CA VAL A 202 5.28 -3.73 10.35
C VAL A 202 4.13 -2.74 10.37
N VAL A 203 4.00 -1.87 9.36
CA VAL A 203 2.88 -0.91 9.27
C VAL A 203 1.53 -1.64 9.28
N SER A 204 1.41 -2.73 8.51
CA SER A 204 0.18 -3.53 8.47
C SER A 204 -0.17 -4.12 9.84
N ALA A 205 0.82 -4.68 10.53
CA ALA A 205 0.65 -5.27 11.85
C ALA A 205 0.27 -4.21 12.89
N CYS A 206 0.95 -3.06 12.90
CA CYS A 206 0.58 -1.91 13.74
C CYS A 206 -0.86 -1.47 13.51
N CYS A 207 -1.34 -1.47 12.26
CA CYS A 207 -2.74 -1.12 11.97
C CYS A 207 -3.74 -2.16 12.52
N LYS A 208 -3.40 -3.45 12.50
CA LYS A 208 -4.29 -4.54 12.95
C LYS A 208 -4.50 -4.53 14.47
N ILE A 209 -3.47 -4.19 15.24
CA ILE A 209 -3.55 -4.17 16.70
C ILE A 209 -4.23 -2.91 17.27
N ARG A 210 -4.71 -1.99 16.42
CA ARG A 210 -5.31 -0.72 16.84
C ARG A 210 -6.37 -0.85 17.95
N LYS A 211 -7.19 -1.91 17.89
CA LYS A 211 -8.26 -2.15 18.89
C LYS A 211 -7.71 -2.32 20.30
N VAL A 212 -6.51 -2.88 20.41
CA VAL A 212 -5.77 -3.09 21.66
C VAL A 212 -4.95 -1.85 21.98
N HIS A 213 -4.19 -1.35 21.01
CA HIS A 213 -3.30 -0.22 21.19
C HIS A 213 -3.25 0.66 19.93
N SER A 214 -3.67 1.92 20.07
CA SER A 214 -3.66 2.88 18.97
C SER A 214 -2.28 3.52 18.81
N ILE A 215 -1.42 2.93 17.97
CA ILE A 215 -0.03 3.36 17.77
C ILE A 215 0.05 4.73 17.07
N PHE A 216 -0.79 4.96 16.06
CA PHE A 216 -0.75 6.18 15.25
C PHE A 216 -1.92 7.11 15.59
N SER A 217 -1.68 8.40 15.61
CA SER A 217 -2.79 9.36 15.51
C SER A 217 -3.46 9.26 14.13
N PRO A 218 -4.72 9.72 13.98
CA PRO A 218 -5.38 9.74 12.68
C PRO A 218 -4.56 10.45 11.60
N SER A 219 -3.95 11.59 11.89
CA SER A 219 -3.12 12.34 10.93
C SER A 219 -1.86 11.59 10.52
N GLU A 220 -1.21 10.86 11.43
CA GLU A 220 -0.06 10.03 11.08
C GLU A 220 -0.45 8.85 10.18
N ALA A 221 -1.59 8.21 10.48
CA ALA A 221 -2.12 7.15 9.64
C ALA A 221 -2.55 7.65 8.25
N GLU A 222 -3.06 8.88 8.14
CA GLU A 222 -3.36 9.54 6.86
C GLU A 222 -2.09 9.71 6.02
N GLU A 223 -0.99 10.18 6.65
CA GLU A 223 0.30 10.33 5.96
C GLU A 223 0.84 8.96 5.51
N LEU A 224 0.82 7.94 6.38
CA LEU A 224 1.24 6.58 6.02
C LEU A 224 0.42 5.99 4.88
N LEU A 225 -0.90 6.20 4.87
CA LEU A 225 -1.79 5.78 3.79
C LEU A 225 -1.43 6.46 2.46
N ALA A 226 -1.15 7.76 2.49
CA ALA A 226 -0.73 8.49 1.30
C ALA A 226 0.67 8.04 0.81
N ILE A 227 1.58 7.68 1.72
CA ILE A 227 2.89 7.08 1.39
C ILE A 227 2.68 5.73 0.70
N ALA A 228 1.91 4.83 1.31
CA ALA A 228 1.64 3.50 0.77
C ALA A 228 1.02 3.55 -0.64
N ILE A 229 0.08 4.47 -0.88
CA ILE A 229 -0.51 4.70 -2.21
C ILE A 229 0.54 5.21 -3.20
N SER A 230 1.44 6.09 -2.77
CA SER A 230 2.51 6.63 -3.63
C SER A 230 3.51 5.55 -4.06
N LEU A 231 3.74 4.52 -3.25
CA LEU A 231 4.63 3.41 -3.61
C LEU A 231 4.15 2.64 -4.85
N PHE A 232 2.85 2.61 -5.14
CA PHE A 232 2.32 1.98 -6.36
C PHE A 232 2.74 2.70 -7.65
N LEU A 233 3.30 3.91 -7.56
CA LEU A 233 3.83 4.63 -8.70
C LEU A 233 5.24 4.16 -9.08
N ASP A 234 6.02 3.62 -8.13
CA ASP A 234 7.35 3.11 -8.42
C ASP A 234 7.26 1.75 -9.13
N ARG A 235 7.76 1.69 -10.36
CA ARG A 235 7.73 0.45 -11.18
C ARG A 235 8.62 -0.64 -10.61
N ARG A 236 9.65 -0.30 -9.82
CA ARG A 236 10.54 -1.28 -9.18
C ARG A 236 9.82 -2.09 -8.10
N LEU A 237 8.67 -1.61 -7.62
CA LEU A 237 7.86 -2.25 -6.60
C LEU A 237 6.69 -3.06 -7.17
N GLU A 238 6.62 -3.26 -8.49
CA GLU A 238 5.54 -4.00 -9.13
C GLU A 238 5.48 -5.47 -8.67
N GLY A 239 6.63 -6.07 -8.32
CA GLY A 239 6.68 -7.40 -7.68
C GLY A 239 6.05 -7.46 -6.29
N LEU A 240 5.79 -6.31 -5.64
CA LEU A 240 5.29 -6.20 -4.27
C LEU A 240 3.80 -5.83 -4.18
N LEU A 241 3.06 -5.84 -5.29
CA LEU A 241 1.66 -5.39 -5.34
C LEU A 241 0.76 -6.09 -4.32
N LEU A 242 0.99 -7.37 -4.04
CA LEU A 242 0.20 -8.12 -3.05
C LEU A 242 0.45 -7.60 -1.62
N VAL A 243 1.71 -7.48 -1.22
CA VAL A 243 2.11 -6.97 0.10
C VAL A 243 1.70 -5.50 0.27
N LEU A 244 1.88 -4.68 -0.78
CA LEU A 244 1.40 -3.30 -0.82
C LEU A 244 -0.13 -3.23 -0.68
N GLY A 245 -0.87 -4.12 -1.34
CA GLY A 245 -2.31 -4.20 -1.27
C GLY A 245 -2.82 -4.56 0.13
N ASP A 246 -2.16 -5.51 0.80
CA ASP A 246 -2.48 -5.90 2.18
C ASP A 246 -2.21 -4.76 3.17
N CYS A 247 -1.09 -4.05 2.99
CA CYS A 247 -0.75 -2.86 3.77
C CYS A 247 -1.75 -1.73 3.55
N LEU A 248 -2.07 -1.43 2.29
CA LEU A 248 -3.07 -0.45 1.92
C LEU A 248 -4.43 -0.75 2.57
N ASN A 249 -4.87 -2.01 2.51
CA ASN A 249 -6.13 -2.42 3.12
C ASN A 249 -6.09 -2.28 4.66
N SER A 250 -4.98 -2.64 5.30
CA SER A 250 -4.80 -2.48 6.76
C SER A 250 -4.87 -1.01 7.17
N LEU A 251 -4.22 -0.11 6.41
CA LEU A 251 -4.28 1.34 6.65
C LEU A 251 -5.68 1.93 6.42
N ILE A 252 -6.42 1.48 5.40
CA ILE A 252 -7.82 1.92 5.18
C ILE A 252 -8.74 1.46 6.32
N LEU A 253 -8.49 0.26 6.85
CA LEU A 253 -9.28 -0.32 7.95
C LEU A 253 -8.86 0.23 9.32
N TYR A 254 -7.71 0.91 9.42
CA TYR A 254 -7.22 1.53 10.64
C TYR A 254 -8.23 2.50 11.25
N PHE A 255 -8.83 3.37 10.45
CA PHE A 255 -9.70 4.44 10.94
C PHE A 255 -10.99 3.89 11.55
N ASN A 256 -11.53 4.54 12.59
CA ASN A 256 -12.92 4.31 12.96
C ASN A 256 -13.88 5.02 11.98
N THR A 257 -15.19 4.81 12.11
CA THR A 257 -16.17 5.39 11.18
C THR A 257 -16.17 6.92 11.18
N SER A 258 -16.08 7.55 12.35
CA SER A 258 -16.08 9.01 12.48
C SER A 258 -14.80 9.65 11.94
N GLU A 259 -13.65 9.01 12.16
CA GLU A 259 -12.36 9.47 11.63
C GLU A 259 -12.34 9.36 10.11
N TRP A 260 -12.81 8.22 9.57
CA TRP A 260 -12.72 7.92 8.14
C TRP A 260 -13.40 8.96 7.26
N GLU A 261 -14.52 9.54 7.70
CA GLU A 261 -15.24 10.56 6.93
C GLU A 261 -14.37 11.78 6.62
N THR A 262 -13.57 12.22 7.59
CA THR A 262 -12.65 13.36 7.43
C THR A 262 -11.32 12.91 6.82
N SER A 263 -10.73 11.84 7.35
CA SER A 263 -9.43 11.32 6.91
C SER A 263 -9.41 10.92 5.44
N CYS A 264 -10.50 10.35 4.92
CA CYS A 264 -10.62 10.01 3.50
C CYS A 264 -10.44 11.24 2.58
N VAL A 265 -10.98 12.39 2.98
CA VAL A 265 -10.83 13.65 2.23
C VAL A 265 -9.40 14.15 2.32
N MET A 266 -8.82 14.18 3.53
CA MET A 266 -7.44 14.64 3.77
C MET A 266 -6.42 13.82 2.97
N VAL A 267 -6.56 12.49 3.00
CA VAL A 267 -5.71 11.56 2.25
C VAL A 267 -5.84 11.81 0.75
N ALA A 268 -7.08 11.92 0.24
CA ALA A 268 -7.31 12.16 -1.17
C ALA A 268 -6.71 13.50 -1.66
N GLU A 269 -6.79 14.55 -0.83
CA GLU A 269 -6.18 15.85 -1.14
C GLU A 269 -4.65 15.76 -1.13
N SER A 270 -4.08 15.11 -0.12
CA SER A 270 -2.64 14.88 0.00
C SER A 270 -2.08 14.11 -1.21
N ILE A 271 -2.77 13.06 -1.66
CA ILE A 271 -2.39 12.29 -2.85
C ILE A 271 -2.49 13.14 -4.11
N ALA A 272 -3.61 13.86 -4.30
CA ALA A 272 -3.83 14.65 -5.50
C ALA A 272 -2.80 15.79 -5.66
N GLN A 273 -2.28 16.32 -4.55
CA GLN A 273 -1.19 17.32 -4.56
C GLN A 273 0.18 16.74 -4.95
N ARG A 274 0.39 15.42 -4.79
CA ARG A 274 1.67 14.75 -5.05
C ARG A 274 1.79 14.18 -6.47
N VAL A 275 0.68 14.09 -7.20
CA VAL A 275 0.61 13.37 -8.48
C VAL A 275 0.28 14.31 -9.62
N THR A 276 1.07 14.24 -10.69
CA THR A 276 0.84 14.96 -11.93
C THR A 276 -0.38 14.40 -12.67
N LEU A 277 -1.09 15.26 -13.41
CA LEU A 277 -2.24 14.86 -14.22
C LEU A 277 -1.80 14.15 -15.51
N ASP A 278 -1.29 12.94 -15.36
CA ASP A 278 -0.86 12.05 -16.43
C ASP A 278 -1.31 10.60 -16.14
N LEU A 279 -0.67 9.60 -16.73
CA LEU A 279 -1.04 8.20 -16.48
C LEU A 279 -0.79 7.74 -15.03
N ASN A 280 0.06 8.41 -14.27
CA ASN A 280 0.31 8.12 -12.85
C ASN A 280 -0.92 8.41 -12.00
N CYS A 281 -1.70 9.46 -12.30
CA CYS A 281 -2.94 9.71 -11.57
C CYS A 281 -3.96 8.58 -11.76
N LEU A 282 -3.95 7.93 -12.93
CA LEU A 282 -4.78 6.75 -13.18
C LEU A 282 -4.27 5.52 -12.42
N ARG A 283 -2.94 5.31 -12.35
CA ARG A 283 -2.34 4.23 -11.56
C ARG A 283 -2.69 4.34 -10.08
N VAL A 284 -2.64 5.55 -9.52
CA VAL A 284 -3.02 5.85 -8.13
C VAL A 284 -4.49 5.54 -7.85
N VAL A 285 -5.40 5.90 -8.75
CA VAL A 285 -6.82 5.56 -8.58
C VAL A 285 -7.04 4.06 -8.72
N ASP A 286 -6.39 3.43 -9.69
CA ASP A 286 -6.53 2.01 -9.98
C ASP A 286 -5.96 1.11 -8.87
N CYS A 287 -4.90 1.52 -8.19
CA CYS A 287 -4.27 0.69 -7.15
C CYS A 287 -5.11 0.55 -5.88
N ILE A 288 -6.07 1.45 -5.67
CA ILE A 288 -7.02 1.38 -4.56
C ILE A 288 -8.07 0.31 -4.91
N THR A 289 -7.71 -0.96 -5.03
CA THR A 289 -8.54 -2.05 -5.61
C THR A 289 -9.56 -2.67 -4.64
N GLY A 290 -9.59 -2.26 -3.37
CA GLY A 290 -10.38 -2.90 -2.33
C GLY A 290 -11.88 -3.02 -2.63
N THR A 291 -12.46 -4.17 -2.29
CA THR A 291 -13.91 -4.45 -2.42
C THR A 291 -14.74 -3.79 -1.31
N ASN A 292 -14.09 -3.42 -0.20
CA ASN A 292 -14.74 -2.80 0.94
C ASN A 292 -15.25 -1.38 0.60
N LYS A 293 -16.27 -0.95 1.35
CA LYS A 293 -16.94 0.35 1.14
C LYS A 293 -15.96 1.53 1.25
N ARG A 294 -14.98 1.46 2.16
CA ARG A 294 -14.01 2.53 2.39
C ARG A 294 -13.08 2.75 1.21
N SER A 295 -12.53 1.68 0.65
CA SER A 295 -11.66 1.72 -0.53
C SER A 295 -12.38 2.29 -1.74
N LYS A 296 -13.65 1.92 -1.94
CA LYS A 296 -14.52 2.48 -2.97
C LYS A 296 -14.75 3.98 -2.82
N ILE A 297 -14.99 4.44 -1.58
CA ILE A 297 -15.13 5.86 -1.27
C ILE A 297 -13.80 6.60 -1.50
N LEU A 298 -12.68 6.07 -1.01
CA LEU A 298 -11.36 6.68 -1.20
C LEU A 298 -11.03 6.80 -2.69
N ARG A 299 -11.26 5.75 -3.48
CA ARG A 299 -11.04 5.77 -4.94
C ARG A 299 -11.84 6.88 -5.62
N SER A 300 -13.12 7.01 -5.27
CA SER A 300 -14.00 8.08 -5.77
C SER A 300 -13.50 9.46 -5.34
N GLN A 301 -13.07 9.60 -4.08
CA GLN A 301 -12.59 10.86 -3.52
C GLN A 301 -11.25 11.32 -4.11
N VAL A 302 -10.31 10.40 -4.34
CA VAL A 302 -9.04 10.70 -5.02
C VAL A 302 -9.31 11.19 -6.44
N ALA A 303 -10.22 10.54 -7.17
CA ALA A 303 -10.62 10.99 -8.50
C ALA A 303 -11.26 12.39 -8.47
N LEU A 304 -12.10 12.69 -7.47
CA LEU A 304 -12.67 14.02 -7.27
C LEU A 304 -11.59 15.09 -7.08
N GLN A 305 -10.58 14.81 -6.24
CA GLN A 305 -9.53 15.76 -5.92
C GLN A 305 -8.58 16.01 -7.10
N LEU A 306 -8.24 14.96 -7.86
CA LEU A 306 -7.49 15.09 -9.11
C LEU A 306 -8.24 15.94 -10.15
N LEU A 307 -9.55 15.70 -10.31
CA LEU A 307 -10.39 16.51 -11.20
C LEU A 307 -10.49 17.97 -10.71
N LYS A 308 -10.67 18.18 -9.40
CA LYS A 308 -10.71 19.52 -8.78
C LYS A 308 -9.46 20.32 -9.14
N ILE A 309 -8.27 19.74 -8.95
CA ILE A 309 -6.98 20.38 -9.26
C ILE A 309 -6.85 20.62 -10.77
N SER A 310 -7.21 19.64 -11.61
CA SER A 310 -7.08 19.77 -13.06
C SER A 310 -7.89 20.93 -13.66
N PHE A 311 -9.05 21.24 -13.07
CA PHE A 311 -9.92 22.33 -13.49
C PHE A 311 -9.71 23.63 -12.69
N GLY A 312 -8.69 23.69 -11.82
CA GLY A 312 -8.37 24.88 -11.03
C GLY A 312 -9.50 25.30 -10.08
N LEU A 313 -10.29 24.34 -9.58
CA LEU A 313 -11.42 24.63 -8.71
C LEU A 313 -10.98 24.79 -7.26
N LYS A 314 -11.47 25.83 -6.58
CA LYS A 314 -11.24 26.03 -5.14
C LYS A 314 -11.97 25.01 -4.27
N VAL A 315 -13.20 24.67 -4.67
CA VAL A 315 -14.07 23.75 -3.93
C VAL A 315 -14.48 22.61 -4.85
N ALA A 316 -14.41 21.38 -4.33
CA ALA A 316 -14.87 20.20 -5.05
C ALA A 316 -16.39 20.27 -5.24
N ASN A 317 -16.85 20.32 -6.50
CA ASN A 317 -18.27 20.26 -6.83
C ASN A 317 -18.45 19.33 -8.05
N VAL A 318 -19.08 18.18 -7.81
CA VAL A 318 -19.22 17.12 -8.81
C VAL A 318 -20.05 17.57 -10.01
N GLU A 319 -21.13 18.33 -9.81
CA GLU A 319 -21.96 18.84 -10.90
C GLU A 319 -21.18 19.81 -11.78
N LYS A 320 -20.42 20.71 -11.17
CA LYS A 320 -19.60 21.67 -11.89
C LYS A 320 -18.50 20.96 -12.68
N ILE A 321 -17.82 19.99 -12.07
CA ILE A 321 -16.80 19.17 -12.73
C ILE A 321 -17.41 18.40 -13.90
N LEU A 322 -18.56 17.75 -13.70
CA LEU A 322 -19.26 17.05 -14.77
C LEU A 322 -19.57 17.99 -15.93
N LYS A 323 -20.13 19.18 -15.67
CA LYS A 323 -20.41 20.19 -16.71
C LYS A 323 -19.14 20.60 -17.48
N LEU A 324 -18.02 20.80 -16.78
CA LEU A 324 -16.74 21.15 -17.39
C LEU A 324 -16.22 20.02 -18.29
N VAL A 325 -16.25 18.78 -17.82
CA VAL A 325 -15.83 17.62 -18.62
C VAL A 325 -16.74 17.46 -19.84
N THR A 326 -18.06 17.55 -19.67
CA THR A 326 -19.01 17.36 -20.78
C THR A 326 -19.05 18.52 -21.77
N SER A 327 -18.46 19.68 -21.43
CA SER A 327 -18.31 20.81 -22.35
C SER A 327 -17.12 20.67 -23.30
N ILE A 328 -16.23 19.68 -23.09
CA ILE A 328 -15.08 19.46 -23.98
C ILE A 328 -15.61 18.99 -25.34
N ASN A 329 -15.32 19.77 -26.38
CA ASN A 329 -15.76 19.50 -27.74
C ASN A 329 -14.73 18.65 -28.48
N VAL A 330 -15.03 17.37 -28.71
CA VAL A 330 -14.12 16.44 -29.39
C VAL A 330 -13.89 16.75 -30.88
N LYS A 331 -14.73 17.59 -31.49
CA LYS A 331 -14.60 18.01 -32.89
C LYS A 331 -13.62 19.17 -33.07
N GLU A 332 -13.32 19.92 -32.01
CA GLU A 332 -12.36 21.01 -32.08
C GLU A 332 -10.97 20.49 -32.38
N LYS A 333 -10.26 21.17 -33.30
CA LYS A 333 -8.92 20.76 -33.75
C LYS A 333 -7.93 20.68 -32.59
N GLU A 334 -8.00 21.64 -31.67
CA GLU A 334 -7.12 21.80 -30.50
C GLU A 334 -7.54 20.94 -29.29
N CYS A 335 -8.51 20.02 -29.44
CA CYS A 335 -8.93 19.14 -28.36
C CYS A 335 -7.77 18.23 -27.91
N ASP A 336 -7.40 18.33 -26.63
CA ASP A 336 -6.40 17.48 -26.00
C ASP A 336 -7.03 16.13 -25.62
N PHE A 337 -6.88 15.14 -26.49
CA PHE A 337 -7.40 13.79 -26.25
C PHE A 337 -6.68 13.03 -25.15
N PHE A 338 -5.45 13.39 -24.82
CA PHE A 338 -4.73 12.77 -23.72
C PHE A 338 -5.39 13.19 -22.40
N ARG A 339 -5.60 14.49 -22.20
CA ARG A 339 -6.35 15.01 -21.04
C ARG A 339 -7.78 14.49 -21.01
N LEU A 340 -8.47 14.47 -22.15
CA LEU A 340 -9.80 13.90 -22.24
C LEU A 340 -9.80 12.45 -21.76
N TYR A 341 -8.87 11.61 -22.22
CA TYR A 341 -8.77 10.22 -21.77
C TYR A 341 -8.62 10.14 -20.24
N VAL A 342 -7.73 10.95 -19.65
CA VAL A 342 -7.56 10.99 -18.19
C VAL A 342 -8.87 11.37 -17.50
N TYR A 343 -9.55 12.42 -17.97
CA TYR A 343 -10.85 12.85 -17.43
C TYR A 343 -11.93 11.78 -17.56
N LEU A 344 -11.96 11.03 -18.67
CA LEU A 344 -12.90 9.92 -18.84
C LEU A 344 -12.72 8.87 -17.75
N VAL A 345 -11.49 8.49 -17.43
CA VAL A 345 -11.21 7.49 -16.40
C VAL A 345 -11.48 8.02 -14.99
N LEU A 346 -11.06 9.25 -14.70
CA LEU A 346 -11.28 9.85 -13.38
C LEU A 346 -12.77 10.09 -13.11
N MET A 347 -13.52 10.61 -14.07
CA MET A 347 -14.94 10.88 -13.89
C MET A 347 -15.74 9.59 -13.71
N ASP A 348 -15.40 8.51 -14.43
CA ASP A 348 -16.04 7.21 -14.24
C ASP A 348 -15.77 6.63 -12.85
N ASN A 349 -14.52 6.73 -12.36
CA ASN A 349 -14.17 6.33 -11.00
C ASN A 349 -14.88 7.18 -9.95
N LEU A 350 -15.00 8.50 -10.16
CA LEU A 350 -15.75 9.39 -9.28
C LEU A 350 -17.21 8.94 -9.16
N LEU A 351 -17.90 8.74 -10.28
CA LEU A 351 -19.34 8.45 -10.30
C LEU A 351 -19.68 7.02 -9.89
N PHE A 352 -18.83 6.04 -10.20
CA PHE A 352 -19.22 4.62 -10.10
C PHE A 352 -18.32 3.75 -9.22
N SER A 353 -17.29 4.30 -8.57
CA SER A 353 -16.52 3.50 -7.59
C SER A 353 -17.31 3.26 -6.31
N SER A 354 -18.09 4.25 -5.88
CA SER A 354 -18.95 4.18 -4.70
C SER A 354 -20.42 4.35 -5.07
N ASP A 355 -21.33 3.99 -4.15
CA ASP A 355 -22.78 4.11 -4.38
C ASP A 355 -23.30 5.56 -4.21
N ALA A 356 -22.42 6.52 -3.88
CA ALA A 356 -22.80 7.90 -3.55
C ALA A 356 -23.55 8.65 -4.68
N PHE A 357 -23.38 8.24 -5.93
CA PHE A 357 -24.01 8.86 -7.10
C PHE A 357 -24.97 7.93 -7.84
N ARG A 358 -25.23 6.73 -7.32
CA ARG A 358 -26.07 5.72 -7.97
C ARG A 358 -27.48 6.24 -8.26
N ASP A 359 -28.06 6.97 -7.31
CA ASP A 359 -29.43 7.47 -7.39
C ASP A 359 -29.54 8.86 -8.05
N LYS A 360 -28.40 9.47 -8.40
CA LYS A 360 -28.37 10.77 -9.09
C LYS A 360 -28.49 10.59 -10.60
N THR A 361 -29.65 10.12 -11.03
CA THR A 361 -29.96 9.74 -12.42
C THR A 361 -29.56 10.81 -13.44
N GLY A 362 -29.85 12.08 -13.18
CA GLY A 362 -29.49 13.18 -14.08
C GLY A 362 -27.97 13.30 -14.33
N MET A 363 -27.12 13.08 -13.33
CA MET A 363 -25.67 13.10 -13.50
C MET A 363 -25.19 11.88 -14.27
N VAL A 364 -25.72 10.71 -13.92
CA VAL A 364 -25.40 9.43 -14.57
C VAL A 364 -25.77 9.47 -16.06
N ASP A 365 -26.94 10.02 -16.40
CA ASP A 365 -27.42 10.11 -17.77
C ASP A 365 -26.64 11.15 -18.58
N ALA A 366 -26.33 12.31 -17.99
CA ALA A 366 -25.45 13.30 -18.62
C ALA A 366 -24.07 12.71 -18.94
N TRP A 367 -23.51 11.94 -18.01
CA TRP A 367 -22.23 11.26 -18.21
C TRP A 367 -22.29 10.21 -19.32
N ARG A 368 -23.30 9.33 -19.31
CA ARG A 368 -23.51 8.31 -20.36
C ARG A 368 -23.69 8.93 -21.74
N ASN A 369 -24.44 10.03 -21.84
CA ASN A 369 -24.64 10.74 -23.08
C ASN A 369 -23.31 11.34 -23.59
N TYR A 370 -22.49 11.88 -22.70
CA TYR A 370 -21.17 12.38 -23.07
C TYR A 370 -20.21 11.27 -23.52
N LEU A 371 -20.20 10.10 -22.84
CA LEU A 371 -19.44 8.93 -23.29
C LEU A 371 -19.87 8.46 -24.69
N ARG A 372 -21.18 8.43 -24.96
CA ARG A 372 -21.72 8.11 -26.29
C ARG A 372 -21.29 9.14 -27.34
N ASN A 373 -21.28 10.42 -27.00
CA ASN A 373 -20.79 11.46 -27.91
C ASN A 373 -19.30 11.28 -28.20
N CYS A 374 -18.47 11.01 -27.20
CA CYS A 374 -17.05 10.75 -27.40
C CYS A 374 -16.81 9.51 -28.29
N SER A 375 -17.54 8.42 -28.07
CA SER A 375 -17.36 7.19 -28.85
C SER A 375 -17.82 7.31 -30.31
N THR A 376 -18.80 8.16 -30.59
CA THR A 376 -19.40 8.31 -31.93
C THR A 376 -18.83 9.49 -32.74
N GLN A 377 -18.45 10.58 -32.08
CA GLN A 377 -18.00 11.80 -32.75
C GLN A 377 -16.49 11.82 -32.99
N ILE A 378 -15.71 11.03 -32.24
CA ILE A 378 -14.31 10.78 -32.58
C ILE A 378 -14.27 9.74 -33.69
N GLY A 379 -13.92 10.16 -34.91
CA GLY A 379 -13.91 9.30 -36.08
C GLY A 379 -12.92 8.14 -35.96
N CYS A 380 -13.19 7.02 -36.65
CA CYS A 380 -12.23 5.91 -36.73
C CYS A 380 -10.94 6.25 -37.48
N THR A 381 -11.00 7.32 -38.28
CA THR A 381 -9.88 7.89 -39.03
C THR A 381 -9.27 9.11 -38.33
N ASP A 382 -9.68 9.42 -37.10
CA ASP A 382 -9.09 10.49 -36.32
C ASP A 382 -7.78 10.02 -35.70
N TRP A 383 -6.68 10.37 -36.38
CA TRP A 383 -5.32 10.00 -36.00
C TRP A 383 -4.63 11.03 -35.08
N ARG A 384 -5.37 12.01 -34.55
CA ARG A 384 -4.83 12.94 -33.56
C ARG A 384 -4.33 12.16 -32.35
N PHE A 385 -3.27 12.65 -31.73
CA PHE A 385 -2.62 11.97 -30.62
C PHE A 385 -3.64 11.58 -29.55
N TYR A 386 -3.66 10.30 -29.15
CA TYR A 386 -4.59 9.73 -28.16
C TYR A 386 -6.08 9.64 -28.56
N ALA A 387 -6.53 10.19 -29.69
CA ALA A 387 -7.94 10.18 -30.08
C ALA A 387 -8.54 8.75 -30.19
N PRO A 388 -7.86 7.76 -30.81
CA PRO A 388 -8.36 6.39 -30.84
C PRO A 388 -8.49 5.77 -29.45
N LYS A 389 -7.56 6.07 -28.53
CA LYS A 389 -7.58 5.58 -27.15
C LYS A 389 -8.74 6.20 -26.36
N ALA A 390 -8.97 7.51 -26.49
CA ALA A 390 -10.09 8.20 -25.85
C ALA A 390 -11.44 7.64 -26.33
N ARG A 391 -11.60 7.45 -27.64
CA ARG A 391 -12.81 6.85 -28.24
C ARG A 391 -13.07 5.44 -27.73
N ASN A 392 -12.06 4.57 -27.78
CA ASN A 392 -12.18 3.18 -27.34
C ASN A 392 -12.48 3.10 -25.84
N LYS A 393 -11.83 3.96 -25.03
CA LYS A 393 -12.10 4.05 -23.60
C LYS A 393 -13.53 4.53 -23.31
N ALA A 394 -14.02 5.54 -24.03
CA ALA A 394 -15.39 6.00 -23.89
C ALA A 394 -16.41 4.89 -24.19
N SER A 395 -16.18 4.13 -25.27
CA SER A 395 -17.00 2.97 -25.62
C SER A 395 -16.99 1.89 -24.53
N TYR A 396 -15.81 1.56 -24.01
CA TYR A 396 -15.65 0.58 -22.93
C TYR A 396 -16.39 1.00 -21.65
N LEU A 397 -16.22 2.25 -21.22
CA LEU A 397 -16.89 2.78 -20.02
C LEU A 397 -18.42 2.81 -20.20
N LEU A 398 -18.89 3.16 -21.39
CA LEU A 398 -20.32 3.14 -21.71
C LEU A 398 -20.91 1.73 -21.54
N GLN A 399 -20.24 0.69 -22.04
CA GLN A 399 -20.67 -0.70 -21.87
C GLN A 399 -20.67 -1.13 -20.40
N GLY A 400 -19.61 -0.80 -19.65
CA GLY A 400 -19.53 -1.10 -18.22
C GLY A 400 -20.62 -0.42 -17.38
N SER A 401 -21.01 0.81 -17.74
CA SER A 401 -22.09 1.53 -17.06
C SER A 401 -23.46 0.86 -17.27
N ILE A 402 -23.68 0.21 -18.41
CA ILE A 402 -24.94 -0.49 -18.73
C ILE A 402 -25.09 -1.75 -17.88
N LEU A 403 -24.01 -2.53 -17.73
CA LEU A 403 -23.99 -3.75 -16.90
C LEU A 403 -24.16 -3.45 -15.40
N LYS A 404 -23.62 -2.34 -14.91
CA LYS A 404 -23.78 -1.93 -13.49
C LYS A 404 -25.22 -1.57 -13.11
N LYS A 405 -26.11 -1.31 -14.08
CA LYS A 405 -27.55 -1.06 -13.85
C LYS A 405 -28.33 -2.36 -13.74
N SER A 406 -27.93 -3.44 -14.43
CA SER A 406 -28.67 -4.70 -14.45
C SER A 406 -28.44 -5.58 -13.23
N SER A 407 -27.32 -5.42 -12.51
CA SER A 407 -27.03 -6.21 -11.29
C SER A 407 -27.84 -5.79 -10.06
N GLY A 408 -28.73 -4.78 -10.18
CA GLY A 408 -29.65 -4.35 -9.11
C GLY A 408 -31.11 -4.77 -9.33
N ASP A 409 -31.45 -5.30 -10.50
CA ASP A 409 -32.83 -5.68 -10.87
C ASP A 409 -33.05 -7.20 -10.84
N GLY A 410 -32.40 -7.88 -9.90
CA GLY A 410 -32.64 -9.29 -9.59
C GLY A 410 -33.96 -9.49 -8.85
N LYS A 411 -35.10 -9.19 -9.50
CA LYS A 411 -36.36 -9.82 -9.10
C LYS A 411 -36.29 -11.30 -9.51
N SER A 412 -36.43 -12.16 -8.52
CA SER A 412 -36.69 -13.58 -8.68
C SER A 412 -37.78 -13.80 -9.73
N CYS A 413 -37.41 -14.35 -10.89
CA CYS A 413 -38.34 -15.11 -11.70
C CYS A 413 -38.07 -16.58 -11.45
N VAL A 414 -38.84 -17.14 -10.53
CA VAL A 414 -39.08 -18.58 -10.46
C VAL A 414 -39.86 -18.95 -11.72
N ARG A 415 -39.31 -19.85 -12.52
CA ARG A 415 -40.06 -20.94 -13.16
C ARG A 415 -39.13 -22.11 -13.40
#